data_AF-Q8I1E0-F1
#
_entry.id   AF-Q8I1E0-F1
#
_cell.length_a   1.000
_cell.length_b   1.000
_cell.length_c   1.000
_cell.angle_alpha   90.00
_cell.angle_beta   90.00
_cell.angle_gamma   90.00
#
_symmetry.space_group_name_H-M   'P 1'
#
loop_
_entity.id
_entity.type
_entity.pdbx_description
1 polymer ?
#
loop_
_entity_poly.entity_id
_entity_poly.type
_entity_poly.pdbx_seq_one_letter_code
_entity_poly.pdbx_strand_id
1 'polypeptide(L)'
;MLRQKTSTSMLALNTSDALNGNSPSQGQSLDMDALPKQFVLSMKKLFDILDDKQSGYVRYVDIEKGWQDDGSKGLPRGVLDSLRRVTPSCGLLSFERFCAGLKLCLLRNQQ
;
A
#
# COMPACT_ATOMS: atom_id res chain seq x y z
N MET A 1 61.85 -30.91 33.30
CA MET A 1 60.76 -30.28 34.09
C MET A 1 60.26 -29.12 33.24
N LEU A 2 58.98 -28.91 32.91
CA LEU A 2 57.81 -29.01 33.77
C LEU A 2 56.51 -29.13 32.94
N ARG A 3 55.60 -29.91 33.50
CA ARG A 3 54.19 -30.16 33.18
C ARG A 3 53.33 -28.88 33.03
N GLN A 4 52.30 -28.94 32.17
CA GLN A 4 50.89 -28.54 32.44
C GLN A 4 50.02 -28.65 31.16
N LYS A 5 49.38 -29.79 30.91
CA LYS A 5 47.91 -29.99 30.90
C LYS A 5 46.97 -28.82 31.27
N THR A 6 46.13 -28.45 30.31
CA THR A 6 44.74 -27.93 30.43
C THR A 6 44.01 -28.29 29.12
N SER A 7 43.20 -29.35 29.09
CA SER A 7 41.73 -29.31 29.14
C SER A 7 41.12 -28.08 28.49
N THR A 8 40.50 -28.22 27.31
CA THR A 8 39.22 -27.57 26.95
C THR A 8 38.66 -28.27 25.69
N SER A 9 37.42 -28.72 25.80
CA SER A 9 36.63 -29.35 24.74
C SER A 9 36.34 -28.35 23.61
N MET A 10 36.68 -28.68 22.37
CA MET A 10 36.28 -27.91 21.18
C MET A 10 35.03 -28.57 20.58
N LEU A 11 33.85 -28.07 20.98
CA LEU A 11 32.62 -28.23 20.21
C LEU A 11 32.30 -26.86 19.60
N ALA A 12 32.90 -26.60 18.44
CA ALA A 12 32.50 -25.48 17.59
C ALA A 12 31.20 -25.87 16.88
N LEU A 13 30.06 -25.48 17.45
CA LEU A 13 28.78 -25.45 16.75
C LEU A 13 28.71 -24.11 16.01
N ASN A 14 29.10 -24.11 14.74
CA ASN A 14 28.75 -23.03 13.82
C ASN A 14 28.18 -23.65 12.55
N THR A 15 26.94 -23.31 12.23
CA THR A 15 26.36 -23.14 10.88
C THR A 15 24.84 -23.05 11.09
N SER A 16 24.33 -21.83 11.16
CA SER A 16 23.61 -21.17 10.05
C SER A 16 22.13 -21.54 10.05
N ASP A 17 21.30 -20.65 10.59
CA ASP A 17 20.10 -20.29 9.85
C ASP A 17 19.84 -18.80 10.04
N ALA A 18 20.12 -18.08 8.95
CA ALA A 18 19.91 -16.67 8.81
C ALA A 18 18.44 -16.43 8.46
N LEU A 19 17.61 -16.16 9.46
CA LEU A 19 16.30 -15.54 9.24
C LEU A 19 16.45 -14.02 9.33
N ASN A 20 17.16 -13.49 8.33
CA ASN A 20 17.05 -12.10 7.91
C ASN A 20 15.70 -11.91 7.24
N GLY A 21 14.72 -11.45 8.01
CA GLY A 21 13.40 -11.01 7.54
C GLY A 21 13.19 -9.54 7.88
N ASN A 22 14.14 -8.67 7.52
CA ASN A 22 13.91 -7.24 7.49
C ASN A 22 12.81 -6.94 6.45
N SER A 23 11.55 -6.85 6.91
CA SER A 23 10.56 -6.05 6.22
C SER A 23 10.29 -4.84 7.11
N PRO A 24 10.75 -3.64 6.72
CA PRO A 24 10.14 -2.46 7.30
C PRO A 24 8.69 -2.51 6.86
N SER A 25 7.79 -2.85 7.79
CA SER A 25 6.43 -2.37 7.74
C SER A 25 6.49 -0.85 7.93
N GLN A 26 7.10 -0.16 6.97
CA GLN A 26 6.82 1.22 6.67
C GLN A 26 5.33 1.22 6.42
N GLY A 27 4.57 1.53 7.47
CA GLY A 27 3.32 2.27 7.31
C GLY A 27 3.72 3.43 6.41
N GLN A 28 3.46 3.23 5.11
CA GLN A 28 3.75 4.20 4.09
C GLN A 28 2.99 5.43 4.56
N SER A 29 3.70 6.39 5.15
CA SER A 29 3.25 7.76 5.26
C SER A 29 2.88 8.09 3.83
N LEU A 30 1.58 8.04 3.57
CA LEU A 30 1.06 8.20 2.24
C LEU A 30 1.41 9.64 1.92
N ASP A 31 2.51 9.82 1.18
CA ASP A 31 3.01 11.09 0.71
C ASP A 31 1.96 11.68 -0.23
N MET A 32 0.87 12.17 0.37
CA MET A 32 -0.16 13.02 -0.18
C MET A 32 0.46 14.36 -0.58
N ASP A 33 1.57 14.73 0.06
CA ASP A 33 2.44 15.85 -0.29
C ASP A 33 3.08 15.75 -1.69
N ALA A 34 3.13 14.55 -2.29
CA ALA A 34 3.63 14.38 -3.65
C ALA A 34 2.60 14.75 -4.74
N LEU A 35 1.33 14.98 -4.37
CA LEU A 35 0.27 15.31 -5.32
C LEU A 35 -0.03 16.82 -5.32
N PRO A 36 -0.26 17.45 -6.49
CA PRO A 36 -0.63 18.86 -6.55
C PRO A 36 -1.87 19.17 -5.70
N LYS A 37 -1.85 20.28 -4.94
CA LYS A 37 -2.98 20.68 -4.06
C LYS A 37 -4.32 20.73 -4.79
N GLN A 38 -4.34 21.22 -6.04
CA GLN A 38 -5.55 21.25 -6.87
C GLN A 38 -6.07 19.86 -7.20
N PHE A 39 -5.18 18.90 -7.46
CA PHE A 39 -5.56 17.51 -7.68
C PHE A 39 -6.18 16.90 -6.42
N VAL A 40 -5.55 17.11 -5.26
CA VAL A 40 -6.08 16.65 -3.96
C VAL A 40 -7.46 17.25 -3.67
N LEU A 41 -7.67 18.54 -3.95
CA LEU A 41 -8.98 19.20 -3.84
C LEU A 41 -10.05 18.54 -4.73
N SER A 42 -9.71 18.25 -5.99
CA SER A 42 -10.61 17.57 -6.92
C SER A 42 -10.91 16.13 -6.47
N MET A 43 -9.90 15.41 -5.97
CA MET A 43 -10.08 14.06 -5.44
C MET A 43 -10.91 14.04 -4.16
N LYS A 44 -10.77 15.06 -3.30
CA LYS A 44 -11.61 15.21 -2.12
C LYS A 44 -13.07 15.44 -2.49
N LYS A 45 -13.36 16.28 -3.50
CA LYS A 45 -14.71 16.44 -4.04
C LYS A 45 -15.26 15.13 -4.61
N LEU A 46 -14.45 14.42 -5.40
CA LEU A 46 -14.86 13.13 -5.95
C LEU A 46 -15.13 12.10 -4.85
N PHE A 47 -14.28 12.06 -3.84
CA PHE A 47 -14.46 11.17 -2.68
C PHE A 47 -15.74 11.52 -1.92
N ASP A 48 -16.03 12.81 -1.71
CA ASP A 48 -17.26 13.27 -1.06
C ASP A 48 -18.52 12.90 -1.88
N ILE A 49 -18.45 12.94 -3.21
CA ILE A 49 -19.53 12.48 -4.09
C ILE A 49 -19.72 10.95 -4.00
N LEU A 50 -18.62 10.20 -3.94
CA LEU A 50 -18.65 8.74 -3.80
C LEU A 50 -19.07 8.30 -2.39
N ASP A 51 -18.76 9.10 -1.38
CA ASP A 51 -19.12 8.93 0.02
C ASP A 51 -20.48 9.56 0.30
N ASP A 52 -21.54 9.00 -0.30
CA ASP A 52 -22.94 9.42 -0.09
C ASP A 52 -23.31 9.52 1.41
N LYS A 53 -22.69 8.68 2.24
CA LYS A 53 -22.94 8.64 3.68
C LYS A 53 -22.07 9.62 4.49
N GLN A 54 -21.14 10.33 3.85
CA GLN A 54 -20.09 11.14 4.47
C GLN A 54 -19.44 10.45 5.67
N SER A 55 -19.27 9.12 5.56
CA SER A 55 -18.72 8.30 6.65
C SER A 55 -17.20 8.38 6.70
N GLY A 56 -16.56 8.97 5.69
CA GLY A 56 -15.12 8.96 5.47
C GLY A 56 -14.60 7.68 4.79
N TYR A 57 -15.50 6.81 4.34
CA TYR A 57 -15.17 5.51 3.75
C TYR A 57 -16.07 5.18 2.56
N VAL A 58 -15.46 4.78 1.46
CA VAL A 58 -16.15 4.35 0.23
C VAL A 58 -15.88 2.87 -0.02
N ARG A 59 -16.87 2.14 -0.52
CA ARG A 59 -16.68 0.72 -0.86
C ARG A 59 -16.08 0.60 -2.24
N TYR A 60 -15.03 -0.21 -2.36
CA TYR A 60 -14.40 -0.49 -3.66
C TYR A 60 -15.41 -1.02 -4.68
N VAL A 61 -16.32 -1.91 -4.25
CA VAL A 61 -17.34 -2.50 -5.14
C VAL A 61 -18.33 -1.47 -5.68
N ASP A 62 -18.62 -0.40 -4.92
CA ASP A 62 -19.52 0.66 -5.39
C ASP A 62 -18.80 1.55 -6.41
N ILE A 63 -17.52 1.84 -6.16
CA ILE A 63 -16.66 2.54 -7.12
C ILE A 63 -16.56 1.70 -8.40
N GLU A 64 -16.24 0.41 -8.29
CA GLU A 64 -16.11 -0.50 -9.44
C GLU A 64 -17.41 -0.60 -10.24
N LYS A 65 -18.56 -0.76 -9.58
CA LYS A 65 -19.86 -0.80 -10.25
C LYS A 65 -20.21 0.52 -10.91
N GLY A 66 -20.08 1.64 -10.19
CA GLY A 66 -20.35 2.96 -10.75
C GLY A 66 -19.45 3.28 -11.94
N TRP A 67 -18.19 2.84 -11.90
CA TRP A 67 -17.25 3.07 -13.00
C TRP A 67 -17.45 2.14 -14.20
N GLN A 68 -17.96 0.92 -13.99
CA GLN A 68 -18.32 -0.01 -15.06
C GLN A 68 -19.65 0.38 -15.73
N ASP A 69 -20.64 0.84 -14.95
CA ASP A 69 -21.97 1.23 -15.42
C ASP A 69 -21.93 2.51 -16.28
N ASP A 70 -21.08 3.48 -15.91
CA ASP A 70 -20.86 4.72 -16.69
C ASP A 70 -20.06 4.50 -17.99
N GLY A 71 -19.81 3.24 -18.36
CA GLY A 71 -19.31 2.89 -19.68
C GLY A 71 -17.88 3.34 -19.94
N SER A 72 -16.96 3.20 -18.97
CA SER A 72 -15.49 3.26 -19.17
C SER A 72 -14.91 4.39 -20.04
N LYS A 73 -15.59 5.53 -20.17
CA LYS A 73 -15.18 6.61 -21.10
C LYS A 73 -14.10 7.56 -20.58
N GLY A 74 -13.70 7.46 -19.32
CA GLY A 74 -12.86 8.50 -18.70
C GLY A 74 -11.69 8.06 -17.85
N LEU A 75 -11.57 6.77 -17.49
CA LEU A 75 -10.53 6.34 -16.56
C LEU A 75 -9.42 5.58 -17.27
N PRO A 76 -8.14 5.94 -17.04
CA PRO A 76 -7.03 5.19 -17.58
C PRO A 76 -7.09 3.73 -17.09
N ARG A 77 -6.80 2.80 -18.00
CA ARG A 77 -6.74 1.37 -17.70
C ARG A 77 -5.78 1.16 -16.53
N GLY A 78 -6.33 0.76 -15.39
CA GLY A 78 -5.55 0.49 -14.20
C GLY A 78 -5.89 1.34 -12.97
N VAL A 79 -6.71 2.40 -13.03
CA VAL A 79 -7.13 3.05 -11.76
C VAL A 79 -7.84 2.05 -10.86
N LEU A 80 -8.79 1.26 -11.39
CA LEU A 80 -9.48 0.23 -10.61
C LEU A 80 -8.51 -0.85 -10.07
N ASP A 81 -7.46 -1.19 -10.82
CA ASP A 81 -6.41 -2.12 -10.39
C ASP A 81 -5.56 -1.53 -9.26
N SER A 82 -5.17 -0.26 -9.39
CA SER A 82 -4.46 0.46 -8.33
C SER A 82 -5.30 0.57 -7.07
N LEU A 83 -6.59 0.90 -7.21
CA LEU A 83 -7.53 0.95 -6.10
C LEU A 83 -7.65 -0.42 -5.45
N ARG A 84 -7.80 -1.50 -6.24
CA ARG A 84 -7.85 -2.87 -5.72
C ARG A 84 -6.62 -3.25 -4.90
N ARG A 85 -5.42 -2.82 -5.32
CA ARG A 85 -4.17 -3.07 -4.60
C ARG A 85 -4.09 -2.35 -3.25
N VAL A 86 -4.77 -1.21 -3.10
CA VAL A 86 -4.82 -0.44 -1.85
C VAL A 86 -6.08 -0.70 -1.05
N THR A 87 -7.04 -1.44 -1.62
CA THR A 87 -8.26 -1.88 -0.94
C THR A 87 -7.92 -3.02 0.05
N PRO A 88 -8.10 -2.81 1.36
CA PRO A 88 -7.97 -3.88 2.35
C PRO A 88 -9.07 -4.94 2.17
N SER A 89 -8.89 -6.11 2.77
CA SER A 89 -9.84 -7.25 2.68
C SER A 89 -11.26 -6.95 3.18
N CYS A 90 -11.46 -5.84 3.93
CA CYS A 90 -12.78 -5.36 4.32
C CYS A 90 -13.53 -4.64 3.19
N GLY A 91 -12.88 -4.33 2.06
CA GLY A 91 -13.50 -3.70 0.89
C GLY A 91 -13.79 -2.20 1.03
N LEU A 92 -13.34 -1.57 2.12
CA LEU A 92 -13.52 -0.15 2.41
C LEU A 92 -12.24 0.64 2.19
N LEU A 93 -12.36 1.76 1.49
CA LEU A 93 -11.28 2.69 1.20
C LEU A 93 -11.51 3.99 1.98
N SER A 94 -10.58 4.33 2.86
CA SER A 94 -10.50 5.69 3.40
C SER A 94 -9.95 6.65 2.35
N PHE A 95 -10.10 7.95 2.60
CA PHE A 95 -9.53 8.99 1.73
C PHE A 95 -8.03 8.80 1.47
N GLU A 96 -7.28 8.42 2.51
CA GLU A 96 -5.85 8.12 2.41
C GLU A 96 -5.57 6.96 1.44
N ARG A 97 -6.30 5.85 1.56
CA ARG A 97 -6.16 4.69 0.67
C ARG A 97 -6.60 5.02 -0.75
N PHE A 98 -7.67 5.80 -0.91
CA PHE A 98 -8.14 6.24 -2.23
C PHE A 98 -7.05 7.04 -2.96
N CYS A 99 -6.45 8.02 -2.30
CA CYS A 99 -5.36 8.79 -2.87
C CYS A 99 -4.08 7.95 -3.09
N ALA A 100 -3.82 6.93 -2.27
CA ALA A 100 -2.76 5.95 -2.50
C ALA A 100 -2.91 5.26 -3.86
N GLY A 101 -4.12 4.79 -4.17
CA GLY A 101 -4.43 4.10 -5.41
C GLY A 101 -4.30 5.04 -6.61
N LEU A 102 -4.75 6.29 -6.46
CA LEU A 102 -4.58 7.30 -7.51
C LEU A 102 -3.12 7.61 -7.78
N LYS A 103 -2.30 7.80 -6.73
CA LYS A 103 -0.85 7.95 -6.87
C LYS A 103 -0.24 6.76 -7.60
N LEU A 104 -0.60 5.54 -7.21
CA LEU A 104 -0.13 4.32 -7.85
C LEU A 104 -0.53 4.24 -9.33
N CYS A 105 -1.73 4.73 -9.68
CA CYS A 105 -2.16 4.81 -11.07
C CYS A 105 -1.38 5.86 -11.86
N LEU A 106 -1.16 7.05 -11.29
CA LEU A 106 -0.39 8.11 -11.93
C LEU A 106 1.06 7.67 -12.21
N LEU A 107 1.70 6.99 -11.26
CA LEU A 107 3.05 6.44 -11.44
C LEU A 107 3.11 5.38 -12.55
N ARG A 108 2.11 4.50 -12.62
CA ARG A 108 2.08 3.41 -13.61
C ARG A 108 1.75 3.88 -15.01
N ASN A 109 1.04 5.01 -15.15
CA ASN A 109 0.64 5.57 -16.43
C ASN A 109 1.67 6.59 -16.99
N GLN A 110 2.81 6.77 -16.30
CA GLN A 110 3.95 7.60 -16.73
C GLN A 110 5.13 6.78 -17.31
N GLN A 111 5.04 5.45 -17.36
CA GLN A 111 6.00 4.58 -18.05
C GLN A 111 5.52 4.25 -19.47
#